data_AF-A0A957J9Z9-F1
#
_entry.id   AF-A0A957J9Z9-F1
#
_cell.length_a   1.000
_cell.length_b   1.000
_cell.length_c   1.000
_cell.angle_alpha   90.00
_cell.angle_beta   90.00
_cell.angle_gamma   90.00
#
_symmetry.space_group_name_H-M   'P 1'
#
loop_
_entity.id
_entity.type
_entity.pdbx_description
1 polymer ?
#
loop_
_entity_poly.entity_id
_entity_poly.type
_entity_poly.pdbx_seq_one_letter_code
_entity_poly.pdbx_strand_id
1 'polypeptide(L)'
;NTLVFNNTIYLAHSYPWAIEYRFPETTNVAIRNNLANKAIVARDGASGTVNYNVTAADSSWFVNPAQGNLHLVNMAATQTSVIDQGVVLAEVPTDIDGNARPQGSAYDIGADELMMGLSPKAMLPIIRWQH
;
A
#
# COMPACT_ATOMS: atom_id res chain seq x y z
N ASN A 1 -1.35 17.71 -11.76
CA ASN A 1 -1.28 17.27 -10.35
C ASN A 1 -0.87 15.81 -10.39
N THR A 2 0.27 15.46 -9.79
CA THR A 2 0.75 14.08 -9.76
C THR A 2 0.23 13.41 -8.49
N LEU A 3 -0.44 12.27 -8.64
CA LEU A 3 -1.02 11.52 -7.53
C LEU A 3 -0.27 10.20 -7.37
N VAL A 4 0.27 9.96 -6.18
CA VAL A 4 0.97 8.72 -5.82
C VAL A 4 0.23 8.14 -4.63
N PHE A 5 -0.82 7.37 -4.91
CA PHE A 5 -1.77 6.88 -3.91
C PHE A 5 -1.73 5.37 -3.79
N ASN A 6 -1.88 4.85 -2.56
CA ASN A 6 -2.13 3.44 -2.29
C ASN A 6 -1.12 2.48 -2.96
N ASN A 7 0.17 2.82 -2.95
CA ASN A 7 1.22 1.89 -3.39
C ASN A 7 1.83 1.14 -2.21
N THR A 8 2.23 -0.11 -2.43
CA THR A 8 3.09 -0.85 -1.50
C THR A 8 4.49 -0.97 -2.09
N ILE A 9 5.51 -0.47 -1.40
CA ILE A 9 6.91 -0.51 -1.82
C ILE A 9 7.76 -1.19 -0.76
N TYR A 10 8.32 -2.36 -1.09
CA TYR A 10 9.22 -3.08 -0.21
C TYR A 10 10.61 -3.23 -0.85
N LEU A 11 11.59 -2.48 -0.35
CA LEU A 11 12.98 -2.56 -0.79
C LEU A 11 13.75 -3.55 0.08
N ALA A 12 14.09 -4.71 -0.48
CA ALA A 12 14.91 -5.75 0.16
C ALA A 12 16.42 -5.44 0.18
N HIS A 13 16.81 -4.24 -0.26
CA HIS A 13 18.18 -3.75 -0.28
C HIS A 13 18.33 -2.49 0.58
N SER A 14 19.58 -2.01 0.71
CA SER A 14 19.94 -0.92 1.63
C SER A 14 19.61 0.49 1.14
N TYR A 15 18.92 0.64 0.00
CA TYR A 15 18.58 1.97 -0.50
C TYR A 15 17.58 2.66 0.45
N PRO A 16 17.80 3.92 0.84
CA PRO A 16 17.10 4.52 1.99
C PRO A 16 15.73 5.11 1.65
N TRP A 17 15.39 5.29 0.37
CA TRP A 17 14.19 6.01 -0.05
C TRP A 17 13.29 5.15 -0.94
N ALA A 18 12.03 4.97 -0.55
CA ALA A 18 11.03 4.24 -1.32
C ALA A 18 10.42 5.11 -2.42
N ILE A 19 10.17 6.38 -2.11
CA ILE A 19 9.61 7.35 -3.06
C ILE A 19 10.44 8.62 -2.97
N GLU A 20 10.98 9.04 -4.10
CA GLU A 20 11.68 10.31 -4.26
C GLU A 20 10.94 11.18 -5.26
N TYR A 21 10.78 12.46 -4.93
CA TYR A 21 10.30 13.48 -5.85
C TYR A 21 11.28 14.64 -5.85
N ARG A 22 11.64 15.11 -7.06
CA ARG A 22 12.86 15.91 -7.27
C ARG A 22 12.63 17.09 -8.19
N PHE A 23 13.46 18.10 -7.96
CA PHE A 23 13.55 19.37 -8.69
C PHE A 23 12.46 20.39 -8.37
N PRO A 24 12.78 21.70 -8.48
CA PRO A 24 11.86 22.76 -8.12
C PRO A 24 10.57 22.77 -8.94
N GLU A 25 10.60 22.22 -10.16
CA GLU A 25 9.43 22.11 -11.04
C GLU A 25 8.44 21.03 -10.56
N THR A 26 8.90 20.08 -9.73
CA THR A 26 8.04 19.07 -9.12
C THR A 26 7.29 19.70 -7.94
N THR A 27 6.12 20.25 -8.27
CA THR A 27 5.17 20.86 -7.36
C THR A 27 3.81 20.24 -7.53
N ASN A 28 2.89 20.47 -6.58
CA ASN A 28 1.54 19.90 -6.63
C ASN A 28 1.59 18.38 -6.86
N VAL A 29 2.36 17.68 -6.02
CA VAL A 29 2.34 16.23 -5.91
C VAL A 29 1.59 15.88 -4.63
N ALA A 30 0.66 14.94 -4.70
CA ALA A 30 0.02 14.35 -3.54
C ALA A 30 0.49 12.90 -3.38
N ILE A 31 1.11 12.58 -2.25
CA ILE A 31 1.63 11.25 -1.92
C ILE A 31 0.89 10.79 -0.66
N ARG A 32 -0.05 9.86 -0.82
CA ARG A 32 -0.98 9.46 0.25
C ARG A 32 -1.23 7.96 0.30
N ASN A 33 -1.55 7.45 1.49
CA ASN A 33 -1.90 6.04 1.70
C ASN A 33 -0.84 5.06 1.16
N ASN A 34 0.43 5.44 1.00
CA ASN A 34 1.45 4.50 0.57
C ASN A 34 2.03 3.75 1.77
N LEU A 35 2.23 2.45 1.59
CA LEU A 35 2.93 1.58 2.52
C LEU A 35 4.34 1.33 2.00
N ALA A 36 5.35 1.67 2.78
CA ALA A 36 6.75 1.47 2.41
C ALA A 36 7.58 1.01 3.60
N ASN A 37 8.71 0.35 3.33
CA ASN A 37 9.70 0.02 4.36
C ASN A 37 10.90 1.00 4.38
N LYS A 38 10.81 2.08 3.59
CA LYS A 38 11.83 3.13 3.44
C LYS A 38 11.15 4.50 3.33
N ALA A 39 11.93 5.58 3.49
CA ALA A 39 11.39 6.93 3.58
C ALA A 39 10.82 7.46 2.25
N ILE A 40 9.87 8.40 2.36
CA ILE A 40 9.36 9.22 1.25
C ILE A 40 10.02 10.59 1.38
N VAL A 41 10.76 11.05 0.38
CA VAL A 41 11.59 12.26 0.51
C VAL A 41 11.43 13.24 -0.65
N ALA A 42 11.28 14.52 -0.30
CA ALA A 42 11.50 15.63 -1.22
C ALA A 42 13.00 15.82 -1.39
N ARG A 43 13.45 16.08 -2.62
CA ARG A 43 14.84 16.45 -2.89
C ARG A 43 14.93 17.59 -3.89
N ASP A 44 16.08 18.25 -3.87
CA ASP A 44 16.49 19.23 -4.88
C ASP A 44 15.44 20.32 -5.14
N GLY A 45 14.75 20.78 -4.08
CA GLY A 45 13.77 21.87 -4.17
C GLY A 45 12.33 21.47 -4.49
N ALA A 46 12.02 20.17 -4.59
CA ALA A 46 10.66 19.71 -4.84
C ALA A 46 9.70 19.99 -3.65
N SER A 47 8.41 20.10 -3.94
CA SER A 47 7.36 20.27 -2.93
C SER A 47 6.12 19.43 -3.22
N GLY A 48 5.43 19.02 -2.16
CA GLY A 48 4.24 18.19 -2.27
C GLY A 48 3.53 18.01 -0.93
N THR A 49 2.32 17.47 -0.98
CA THR A 49 1.58 17.04 0.21
C THR A 49 1.85 15.56 0.45
N VAL A 50 2.50 15.24 1.56
CA VAL A 50 2.83 13.87 1.98
C VAL A 50 2.12 13.58 3.29
N ASN A 51 1.05 12.78 3.27
CA ASN A 51 0.25 12.46 4.45
C ASN A 51 -0.39 11.07 4.36
N TYR A 52 -0.73 10.46 5.50
CA TYR A 52 -1.28 9.09 5.58
C TYR A 52 -0.41 8.00 4.94
N ASN A 53 0.92 8.19 4.90
CA ASN A 53 1.85 7.15 4.45
C ASN A 53 2.48 6.46 5.67
N VAL A 54 2.76 5.18 5.55
CA VAL A 54 3.53 4.40 6.53
C VAL A 54 4.85 4.02 5.89
N THR A 55 5.97 4.39 6.50
CA THR A 55 7.32 4.16 5.95
C THR A 55 8.16 3.16 6.75
N ALA A 56 7.51 2.41 7.63
CA ALA A 56 8.14 1.46 8.55
C ALA A 56 7.57 0.03 8.38
N ALA A 57 7.16 -0.34 7.16
CA ALA A 57 6.64 -1.67 6.88
C ALA A 57 7.66 -2.75 7.22
N ASP A 58 7.23 -3.73 8.01
CA ASP A 58 8.02 -4.91 8.34
C ASP A 58 7.71 -6.07 7.38
N SER A 59 8.68 -6.96 7.15
CA SER A 59 8.47 -8.14 6.30
C SER A 59 7.31 -9.02 6.77
N SER A 60 7.08 -9.09 8.09
CA SER A 60 6.00 -9.87 8.70
C SER A 60 4.60 -9.36 8.36
N TRP A 61 4.48 -8.13 7.86
CA TRP A 61 3.19 -7.55 7.48
C TRP A 61 2.66 -8.15 6.18
N PHE A 62 3.48 -8.92 5.46
CA PHE A 62 3.19 -9.47 4.14
C PHE A 62 3.18 -10.99 4.13
N VAL A 63 2.39 -11.59 3.24
CA VAL A 63 2.28 -13.06 3.11
C VAL A 63 3.61 -13.71 2.70
N ASN A 64 4.27 -13.21 1.65
CA ASN A 64 5.58 -13.70 1.23
C ASN A 64 6.37 -12.65 0.44
N PRO A 65 6.98 -11.65 1.13
CA PRO A 65 7.65 -10.54 0.47
C PRO A 65 8.89 -10.97 -0.33
N ALA A 66 9.54 -12.07 0.05
CA ALA A 66 10.69 -12.62 -0.67
C ALA A 66 10.33 -13.13 -2.08
N GLN A 67 9.06 -13.45 -2.32
CA GLN A 67 8.52 -13.85 -3.63
C GLN A 67 7.66 -12.75 -4.28
N GLY A 68 7.67 -11.53 -3.72
CA GLY A 68 6.87 -10.41 -4.20
C GLY A 68 5.39 -10.46 -3.82
N ASN A 69 4.96 -11.41 -2.97
CA ASN A 69 3.61 -11.43 -2.44
C ASN A 69 3.50 -10.45 -1.26
N LEU A 70 3.08 -9.24 -1.57
CA LEU A 70 2.92 -8.12 -0.63
C LEU A 70 1.47 -7.91 -0.16
N HIS A 71 0.62 -8.95 -0.22
CA HIS A 71 -0.69 -8.91 0.44
C HIS A 71 -0.51 -8.83 1.95
N LEU A 72 -1.36 -8.04 2.60
CA LEU A 72 -1.35 -7.78 4.03
C LEU A 72 -1.74 -9.04 4.81
N VAL A 73 -1.10 -9.21 5.96
CA VAL A 73 -1.48 -10.20 6.95
C VAL A 73 -2.28 -9.51 8.05
N ASN A 74 -3.39 -10.12 8.46
CA ASN A 74 -4.20 -9.64 9.59
C ASN A 74 -3.49 -9.93 10.92
N MET A 75 -2.86 -8.93 11.52
CA MET A 75 -2.17 -9.04 12.81
C MET A 75 -2.20 -7.72 13.58
N ALA A 76 -1.88 -7.76 14.88
CA ALA A 76 -1.97 -6.59 15.75
C ALA A 76 -1.20 -5.37 15.21
N ALA A 77 -0.01 -5.57 14.63
CA ALA A 77 0.82 -4.48 14.10
C ALA A 77 0.17 -3.81 12.87
N THR A 78 -0.35 -4.60 11.93
CA THR A 78 -1.04 -4.10 10.73
C THR A 78 -2.40 -3.50 11.09
N GLN A 79 -3.14 -4.07 12.04
CA GLN A 79 -4.39 -3.50 12.56
C GLN A 79 -4.21 -2.10 13.16
N THR A 80 -3.07 -1.86 13.81
CA THR A 80 -2.80 -0.58 14.47
C THR A 80 -2.29 0.48 13.49
N SER A 81 -1.60 0.07 12.42
CA SER A 81 -0.81 1.00 11.59
C SER A 81 -1.24 1.09 10.14
N VAL A 82 -1.97 0.11 9.62
CA VAL A 82 -2.19 -0.07 8.18
C VAL A 82 -3.67 -0.32 7.86
N ILE A 83 -4.27 -1.32 8.51
CA ILE A 83 -5.64 -1.74 8.24
C ILE A 83 -6.61 -0.70 8.78
N ASP A 84 -7.55 -0.24 7.95
CA ASP A 84 -8.52 0.81 8.27
C ASP A 84 -7.87 2.13 8.74
N GLN A 85 -6.61 2.43 8.36
CA GLN A 85 -5.88 3.63 8.80
C GLN A 85 -5.72 4.70 7.71
N GLY A 86 -6.12 4.41 6.47
CA GLY A 86 -6.03 5.30 5.32
C GLY A 86 -7.20 6.27 5.21
N VAL A 87 -7.08 7.22 4.28
CA VAL A 87 -8.19 8.12 3.90
C VAL A 87 -8.84 7.70 2.59
N VAL A 88 -10.13 8.03 2.42
CA VAL A 88 -10.83 7.81 1.15
C VAL A 88 -10.20 8.66 0.04
N LEU A 89 -9.85 8.03 -1.07
CA LEU A 89 -9.30 8.66 -2.28
C LEU A 89 -10.11 8.17 -3.48
N ALA A 90 -10.96 9.04 -4.02
CA ALA A 90 -11.90 8.69 -5.09
C ALA A 90 -11.21 8.23 -6.38
N GLU A 91 -9.94 8.58 -6.55
CA GLU A 91 -9.10 8.21 -7.69
C GLU A 91 -8.65 6.74 -7.66
N VAL A 92 -8.72 6.07 -6.50
CA VAL A 92 -8.30 4.68 -6.31
C VAL A 92 -9.38 3.86 -5.59
N PRO A 93 -10.55 3.64 -6.23
CA PRO A 93 -11.69 3.00 -5.59
C PRO A 93 -11.54 1.49 -5.40
N THR A 94 -10.51 0.87 -6.00
CA THR A 94 -10.21 -0.56 -5.87
C THR A 94 -8.74 -0.80 -5.53
N ASP A 95 -8.44 -1.95 -4.96
CA ASP A 95 -7.07 -2.41 -4.68
C ASP A 95 -6.40 -3.06 -5.90
N ILE A 96 -5.21 -3.65 -5.68
CA ILE A 96 -4.41 -4.30 -6.72
C ILE A 96 -5.07 -5.54 -7.32
N ASP A 97 -5.98 -6.18 -6.59
CA ASP A 97 -6.71 -7.39 -7.01
C ASP A 97 -8.10 -7.06 -7.59
N GLY A 98 -8.49 -5.78 -7.57
CA GLY A 98 -9.77 -5.28 -8.03
C GLY A 98 -10.89 -5.31 -6.99
N ASN A 99 -10.57 -5.57 -5.72
CA ASN A 99 -11.53 -5.48 -4.63
C ASN A 99 -11.87 -4.00 -4.36
N ALA A 100 -13.14 -3.73 -4.05
CA ALA A 100 -13.58 -2.37 -3.72
C ALA A 100 -12.98 -1.90 -2.39
N ARG A 101 -12.64 -0.62 -2.30
CA ARG A 101 -12.22 0.03 -1.05
C ARG A 101 -13.35 0.92 -0.49
N PRO A 102 -13.60 0.94 0.85
CA PRO A 102 -12.96 0.09 1.85
C PRO A 102 -13.62 -1.29 1.99
N GLN A 103 -12.87 -2.29 2.44
CA GLN A 103 -13.44 -3.55 2.94
C GLN A 103 -13.82 -3.47 4.44
N GLY A 104 -13.27 -2.50 5.16
CA GLY A 104 -13.57 -2.21 6.56
C GLY A 104 -14.15 -0.80 6.77
N SER A 105 -13.70 -0.16 7.85
CA SER A 105 -14.15 1.19 8.22
C SER A 105 -13.46 2.30 7.43
N ALA A 106 -12.28 2.04 6.87
CA ALA A 106 -11.53 2.99 6.05
C ALA A 106 -10.63 2.24 5.06
N TYR A 107 -9.92 2.97 4.20
CA TYR A 107 -8.97 2.34 3.28
C TYR A 107 -7.81 1.75 4.08
N ASP A 108 -7.25 0.64 3.64
CA ASP A 108 -5.96 0.19 4.12
C ASP A 108 -4.84 1.03 3.49
N ILE A 109 -3.78 1.26 4.24
CA ILE A 109 -2.58 1.91 3.72
C ILE A 109 -1.81 0.91 2.84
N GLY A 110 -1.53 1.27 1.60
CA GLY A 110 -0.86 0.43 0.61
C GLY A 110 -1.80 -0.07 -0.49
N ALA A 111 -1.26 -0.98 -1.31
CA ALA A 111 -1.86 -1.49 -2.54
C ALA A 111 -2.91 -2.58 -2.34
N ASP A 112 -2.82 -3.34 -1.25
CA ASP A 112 -3.77 -4.40 -0.89
C ASP A 112 -4.82 -3.85 0.07
N GLU A 113 -6.07 -4.30 -0.09
CA GLU A 113 -7.17 -4.05 0.84
C GLU A 113 -7.58 -5.37 1.49
N LEU A 114 -7.31 -5.50 2.78
CA LEU A 114 -7.49 -6.76 3.48
C LEU A 114 -8.98 -7.11 3.57
N MET A 115 -9.38 -8.14 2.84
CA MET A 115 -10.76 -8.65 2.86
C MET A 115 -11.13 -9.25 4.22
N MET A 116 -11.90 -8.50 5.01
CA MET A 116 -12.48 -8.95 6.28
C MET A 116 -13.65 -9.92 6.02
N GLY A 117 -13.35 -11.20 5.78
CA GLY A 117 -14.41 -12.22 5.65
C GLY A 117 -14.08 -13.47 4.84
N LEU A 118 -12.93 -13.52 4.18
CA LEU A 118 -12.44 -14.73 3.51
C LEU A 118 -11.15 -15.18 4.19
N SER A 119 -11.21 -16.34 4.88
CA SER A 119 -9.98 -17.00 5.32
C SER A 119 -9.03 -17.20 4.14
N PRO A 120 -7.70 -17.22 4.32
CA PRO A 120 -6.71 -17.45 3.25
C PRO A 120 -6.93 -18.73 2.42
N LYS A 121 -7.85 -19.61 2.85
CA LYS A 121 -8.22 -20.86 2.19
C LYS A 121 -9.22 -20.70 1.03
N ALA A 122 -9.81 -19.52 0.81
CA ALA A 122 -10.82 -19.33 -0.24
C ALA A 122 -10.24 -18.96 -1.62
N MET A 123 -8.95 -18.61 -1.73
CA MET A 123 -8.28 -18.51 -3.03
C MET A 123 -7.88 -19.92 -3.51
N LEU A 124 -8.88 -20.76 -3.80
CA LEU A 124 -8.68 -21.97 -4.59
C LEU A 124 -8.56 -21.55 -6.06
N PRO A 125 -7.65 -22.16 -6.85
CA PRO A 125 -7.49 -21.85 -8.26
C PRO A 125 -8.82 -22.11 -8.98
N ILE A 126 -9.28 -21.14 -9.77
CA ILE A 126 -10.40 -21.32 -10.70
C ILE A 126 -9.93 -22.31 -11.77
N ILE A 127 -10.13 -23.61 -11.54
CA ILE A 127 -10.33 -24.61 -12.58
C ILE A 127 -11.39 -25.58 -12.05
N ARG A 128 -12.65 -25.36 -12.43
CA ARG A 128 -13.66 -26.42 -12.47
C ARG A 128 -13.75 -26.90 -13.92
N TRP A 129 -13.25 -28.09 -14.17
CA TRP A 129 -13.84 -28.98 -15.17
C TRP A 129 -14.48 -30.13 -14.39
N GLN A 130 -15.81 -30.12 -14.30
CA GLN A 130 -16.57 -31.32 -13.94
C GLN A 130 -16.91 -32.06 -15.24
N HIS A 131 -16.97 -33.38 -15.12
CA HIS A 131 -17.22 -34.37 -16.17
C HIS A 131 -18.51 -34.09 -16.95
#